data_AF-A0A2N5SPT3-F1
#
_entry.id   AF-A0A2N5SPT3-F1
#
_cell.length_a   1.000
_cell.length_b   1.000
_cell.length_c   1.000
_cell.angle_alpha   90.00
_cell.angle_beta   90.00
_cell.angle_gamma   90.00
#
_symmetry.space_group_name_H-M   'P 1'
#
loop_
_entity.id
_entity.type
_entity.pdbx_description
1 polymer ?
#
loop_
_entity_poly.entity_id
_entity_poly.type
_entity_poly.pdbx_seq_one_letter_code
_entity_poly.pdbx_strand_id
1 'polypeptide(L)'
;MSGADTGQQPLPPIPPFSNTTQNAGNTAGMLGTSTNNGFRQAMLKSALNTIPQLTEENYSIWKDKMTALLELRGVLDTLQSSSAASTLATEVNAELKLLIIAKMDSVTHNNIVTAENQGSAKLLWKAITD
;
A
#
# COMPACT_ATOMS: atom_id res chain seq x y z
N MET A 1 17.43 -63.91 48.13
CA MET A 1 15.99 -63.61 48.06
C MET A 1 15.80 -62.21 48.63
N SER A 2 15.67 -61.20 47.77
CA SER A 2 15.25 -59.85 48.16
C SER A 2 14.33 -59.34 47.07
N GLY A 3 13.08 -59.05 47.45
CA GLY A 3 11.98 -58.70 46.57
C GLY A 3 12.16 -57.33 45.93
N ALA A 4 11.66 -57.22 44.70
CA ALA A 4 11.43 -55.95 44.04
C ALA A 4 10.07 -55.41 44.48
N ASP A 5 10.08 -54.38 45.31
CA ASP A 5 8.93 -53.55 45.65
C ASP A 5 8.82 -52.46 44.57
N THR A 6 7.92 -52.65 43.60
CA THR A 6 7.60 -51.63 42.60
C THR A 6 6.55 -50.70 43.17
N GLY A 7 7.00 -49.59 43.77
CA GLY A 7 6.13 -48.48 44.17
C GLY A 7 5.40 -47.90 42.95
N GLN A 8 4.08 -48.07 42.91
CA GLN A 8 3.20 -47.35 42.00
C GLN A 8 3.17 -45.87 42.39
N GLN A 9 3.59 -45.01 41.46
CA GLN A 9 3.46 -43.56 41.60
C GLN A 9 2.02 -43.14 41.28
N PRO A 10 1.33 -42.34 42.13
CA PRO A 10 -0.06 -41.98 41.88
C PRO A 10 -0.17 -41.00 40.70
N LEU A 11 -1.19 -41.20 39.86
CA LEU A 11 -1.50 -40.32 38.74
C LEU A 11 -1.89 -38.91 39.25
N PRO A 12 -1.51 -37.85 38.53
CA PRO A 12 -1.92 -36.49 38.89
C PRO A 12 -3.44 -36.28 38.68
N PRO A 13 -4.08 -35.40 39.46
CA PRO A 13 -5.50 -35.12 39.33
C PRO A 13 -5.81 -34.37 38.04
N ILE A 14 -6.88 -34.76 37.36
CA ILE A 14 -7.40 -34.10 36.15
C ILE A 14 -8.08 -32.79 36.58
N PRO A 15 -7.74 -31.63 35.99
CA PRO A 15 -8.42 -30.37 36.33
C PRO A 15 -9.86 -30.36 35.80
N PRO A 16 -10.78 -29.60 36.43
CA PRO A 16 -12.16 -29.51 36.00
C PRO A 16 -12.28 -28.74 34.67
N PHE A 17 -13.16 -29.22 33.79
CA PHE A 17 -13.58 -28.47 32.61
C PHE A 17 -14.49 -27.32 33.04
N SER A 18 -13.97 -26.09 33.03
CA SER A 18 -14.78 -24.89 33.21
C SER A 18 -15.40 -24.49 31.87
N ASN A 19 -16.70 -24.70 31.74
CA ASN A 19 -17.50 -24.19 30.63
C ASN A 19 -18.38 -23.04 31.13
N THR A 20 -17.94 -21.79 30.95
CA THR A 20 -18.80 -20.61 31.16
C THR A 20 -18.48 -19.51 30.15
N THR A 21 -19.49 -19.23 29.33
CA THR A 21 -19.68 -18.11 28.40
C THR A 21 -19.64 -16.74 29.09
N GLN A 22 -19.37 -15.70 28.28
CA GLN A 22 -19.60 -14.25 28.50
C GLN A 22 -18.43 -13.49 29.13
N ASN A 23 -18.03 -12.29 28.70
CA ASN A 23 -18.46 -11.34 27.67
C ASN A 23 -17.43 -10.17 27.74
N ALA A 24 -17.41 -9.34 26.69
CA ALA A 24 -17.06 -7.93 26.73
C ALA A 24 -15.59 -7.57 26.90
N GLY A 25 -14.95 -7.34 25.76
CA GLY A 25 -13.74 -6.54 25.66
C GLY A 25 -13.13 -6.74 24.28
N ASN A 26 -13.03 -5.66 23.50
CA ASN A 26 -12.31 -5.52 22.23
C ASN A 26 -13.18 -5.23 20.99
N THR A 27 -14.13 -4.30 21.08
CA THR A 27 -14.70 -3.61 19.90
C THR A 27 -14.33 -2.12 19.81
N ALA A 28 -13.39 -1.64 20.64
CA ALA A 28 -12.87 -0.28 20.53
C ALA A 28 -11.73 -0.12 19.48
N GLY A 29 -11.14 -1.23 19.01
CA GLY A 29 -10.07 -1.20 17.99
C GLY A 29 -10.55 -1.29 16.53
N MET A 30 -11.82 -1.60 16.29
CA MET A 30 -12.32 -1.93 14.95
C MET A 30 -13.03 -0.77 14.22
N LEU A 31 -13.28 0.34 14.91
CA LEU A 31 -13.96 1.53 14.36
C LEU A 31 -13.00 2.58 13.78
N GLY A 32 -11.71 2.53 14.11
CA GLY A 32 -10.72 3.54 13.70
C GLY A 32 -10.10 3.31 12.32
N THR A 33 -10.09 2.08 11.81
CA THR A 33 -9.43 1.74 10.54
C THR A 33 -10.35 1.85 9.32
N SER A 34 -11.62 1.47 9.47
CA SER A 34 -12.60 1.42 8.37
C SER A 34 -13.01 2.82 7.86
N THR A 35 -13.25 3.77 8.77
CA THR A 35 -13.67 5.14 8.43
C THR A 35 -12.54 5.94 7.80
N ASN A 36 -11.31 5.80 8.34
CA ASN A 36 -10.13 6.49 7.82
C ASN A 36 -9.75 5.97 6.42
N ASN A 37 -9.93 4.67 6.17
CA ASN A 37 -9.76 4.08 4.84
C ASN A 37 -10.82 4.60 3.84
N GLY A 38 -12.09 4.67 4.23
CA GLY A 38 -13.17 5.16 3.37
C GLY A 38 -12.98 6.62 2.94
N PHE A 39 -12.61 7.50 3.88
CA PHE A 39 -12.31 8.91 3.57
C PHE A 39 -11.11 9.04 2.61
N ARG A 40 -10.01 8.34 2.88
CA ARG A 40 -8.83 8.35 2.00
C ARG A 40 -9.14 7.81 0.61
N GLN A 41 -9.93 6.75 0.50
CA GLN A 41 -10.38 6.23 -0.79
C GLN A 41 -11.25 7.23 -1.57
N ALA A 42 -12.18 7.91 -0.89
CA ALA A 42 -12.99 8.96 -1.52
C ALA A 42 -12.12 10.12 -2.02
N MET A 43 -11.13 10.54 -1.22
CA MET A 43 -10.17 11.57 -1.62
C MET A 43 -9.29 11.13 -2.79
N LEU A 44 -8.76 9.89 -2.78
CA LEU A 44 -8.00 9.33 -3.90
C LEU A 44 -8.85 9.28 -5.18
N LYS A 45 -10.10 8.81 -5.09
CA LYS A 45 -11.03 8.79 -6.21
C LYS A 45 -11.32 10.20 -6.74
N SER A 46 -11.51 11.18 -5.86
CA SER A 46 -11.70 12.58 -6.23
C SER A 46 -10.46 13.16 -6.92
N ALA A 47 -9.26 12.92 -6.36
CA ALA A 47 -8.00 13.35 -6.96
C ALA A 47 -7.80 12.76 -8.36
N LEU A 48 -8.05 11.45 -8.55
CA LEU A 48 -7.98 10.79 -9.86
C LEU A 48 -8.89 11.44 -10.91
N ASN A 49 -10.09 11.84 -10.52
CA ASN A 49 -11.05 12.48 -11.42
C ASN A 49 -10.68 13.91 -11.79
N THR A 50 -9.93 14.60 -10.94
CA THR A 50 -9.61 16.03 -11.11
C THR A 50 -8.22 16.28 -11.69
N ILE A 51 -7.36 15.25 -11.79
CA ILE A 51 -6.07 15.36 -12.49
C ILE A 51 -6.35 15.52 -13.99
N PRO A 52 -5.88 16.61 -14.63
CA PRO A 52 -6.04 16.80 -16.06
C PRO A 52 -5.24 15.77 -16.86
N GLN A 53 -5.47 15.70 -18.16
CA GLN A 53 -4.54 15.02 -19.06
C GLN A 53 -3.25 15.84 -19.14
N LEU A 54 -2.08 15.23 -19.02
CA LEU A 54 -0.78 15.85 -19.20
C LEU A 54 -0.59 16.23 -20.66
N THR A 55 -0.37 17.52 -20.88
CA THR A 55 0.09 18.11 -22.13
C THR A 55 1.23 19.08 -21.84
N GLU A 56 1.97 19.51 -22.86
CA GLU A 56 3.04 20.51 -22.72
C GLU A 56 2.51 21.84 -22.12
N GLU A 57 1.26 22.21 -22.41
CA GLU A 57 0.65 23.48 -21.99
C GLU A 57 0.22 23.48 -20.52
N ASN A 58 -0.09 22.33 -19.95
CA ASN A 58 -0.68 22.23 -18.61
C ASN A 58 0.21 21.52 -17.57
N TYR A 59 1.49 21.29 -17.93
CA TYR A 59 2.47 20.59 -17.11
C TYR A 59 2.45 21.01 -15.64
N SER A 60 2.51 22.32 -15.35
CA SER A 60 2.57 22.83 -13.97
C SER A 60 1.33 22.41 -13.16
N ILE A 61 0.14 22.58 -13.74
CA ILE A 61 -1.14 22.21 -13.10
C ILE A 61 -1.24 20.69 -12.92
N TRP A 62 -0.80 19.92 -13.93
CA TRP A 62 -0.77 18.48 -13.87
C TRP A 62 0.18 17.98 -12.77
N LYS A 63 1.40 18.54 -12.70
CA LYS A 63 2.44 18.18 -11.74
C LYS A 63 1.97 18.41 -10.32
N ASP A 64 1.37 19.56 -10.02
CA ASP A 64 0.86 19.87 -8.68
C ASP A 64 -0.19 18.86 -8.24
N LYS A 65 -1.18 18.58 -9.10
CA LYS A 65 -2.27 17.64 -8.78
C LYS A 65 -1.79 16.20 -8.68
N MET A 66 -0.89 15.77 -9.54
CA MET A 66 -0.32 14.42 -9.49
C MET A 66 0.57 14.25 -8.26
N THR A 67 1.39 15.26 -7.92
CA THR A 67 2.22 15.26 -6.70
C THR A 67 1.35 15.08 -5.46
N ALA A 68 0.29 15.88 -5.31
CA ALA A 68 -0.64 15.77 -4.19
C ALA A 68 -1.33 14.39 -4.10
N LEU A 69 -1.64 13.76 -5.23
CA LEU A 69 -2.17 12.39 -5.25
C LEU A 69 -1.13 11.38 -4.76
N LEU A 70 0.13 11.51 -5.18
CA LEU A 70 1.21 10.61 -4.81
C LEU A 70 1.59 10.76 -3.32
N GLU A 71 1.48 11.96 -2.76
CA GLU A 71 1.58 12.22 -1.32
C GLU A 71 0.44 11.52 -0.57
N LEU A 72 -0.81 11.69 -1.03
CA LEU A 72 -1.98 11.05 -0.42
C LEU A 72 -1.88 9.52 -0.44
N ARG A 73 -1.29 8.97 -1.50
CA ARG A 73 -1.01 7.53 -1.65
C ARG A 73 0.19 7.08 -0.78
N GLY A 74 1.10 7.98 -0.43
CA GLY A 74 2.28 7.71 0.39
C GLY A 74 3.48 7.17 -0.39
N VAL A 75 3.59 7.51 -1.67
CA VAL A 75 4.64 6.97 -2.58
C VAL A 75 5.58 8.05 -3.13
N LEU A 76 5.30 9.33 -2.88
CA LEU A 76 6.07 10.44 -3.46
C LEU A 76 7.56 10.37 -3.12
N ASP A 77 7.90 10.18 -1.85
CA ASP A 77 9.31 10.09 -1.40
C ASP A 77 10.07 8.96 -2.10
N THR A 78 9.39 7.83 -2.36
CA THR A 78 9.99 6.69 -3.06
C THR A 78 10.28 7.01 -4.53
N LEU A 79 9.38 7.76 -5.17
CA LEU A 79 9.53 8.22 -6.55
C LEU A 79 10.63 9.26 -6.70
N GLN A 80 10.75 10.19 -5.75
CA GLN A 80 11.73 11.28 -5.77
C GLN A 80 13.12 10.86 -5.27
N SER A 81 13.23 9.73 -4.56
CA SER A 81 14.51 9.25 -4.03
C SER A 81 15.49 8.90 -5.16
N SER A 82 16.67 9.51 -5.14
CA SER A 82 17.80 9.13 -6.01
C SER A 82 18.42 7.77 -5.65
N SER A 83 17.99 7.14 -4.55
CA SER A 83 18.51 5.85 -4.11
C SER A 83 17.94 4.70 -4.94
N ALA A 84 18.83 3.83 -5.42
CA ALA A 84 18.48 2.59 -6.11
C ALA A 84 17.81 1.56 -5.16
N ALA A 85 18.00 1.68 -3.85
CA ALA A 85 17.35 0.82 -2.86
C ALA A 85 15.88 1.21 -2.60
N SER A 86 15.47 2.41 -3.00
CA SER A 86 14.09 2.87 -2.87
C SER A 86 13.26 2.33 -4.04
N THR A 87 12.58 1.22 -3.81
CA THR A 87 11.78 0.50 -4.80
C THR A 87 10.30 0.50 -4.43
N LEU A 88 9.45 0.65 -5.43
CA LEU A 88 8.01 0.42 -5.28
C LEU A 88 7.74 -1.10 -5.24
N ALA A 89 6.73 -1.50 -4.47
CA ALA A 89 6.19 -2.85 -4.59
C ALA A 89 5.63 -3.08 -6.01
N THR A 90 5.66 -4.32 -6.49
CA THR A 90 5.34 -4.67 -7.89
C THR A 90 3.95 -4.22 -8.30
N GLU A 91 2.94 -4.46 -7.45
CA GLU A 91 1.56 -4.03 -7.67
C GLU A 91 1.43 -2.51 -7.70
N VAL A 92 2.09 -1.80 -6.77
CA VAL A 92 2.08 -0.33 -6.72
C VAL A 92 2.74 0.24 -7.97
N ASN A 93 3.84 -0.34 -8.43
CA ASN A 93 4.48 0.04 -9.69
C ASN A 93 3.52 -0.15 -10.88
N ALA A 94 2.84 -1.30 -10.97
CA ALA A 94 1.90 -1.56 -12.06
C ALA A 94 0.74 -0.54 -12.08
N GLU A 95 0.15 -0.25 -10.92
CA GLU A 95 -0.92 0.74 -10.77
C GLU A 95 -0.47 2.15 -11.16
N LEU A 96 0.68 2.61 -10.68
CA LEU A 96 1.17 3.95 -10.96
C LEU A 96 1.59 4.13 -12.42
N LYS A 97 2.15 3.10 -13.06
CA LYS A 97 2.43 3.13 -14.51
C LYS A 97 1.16 3.32 -15.30
N LEU A 98 0.14 2.52 -15.02
CA LEU A 98 -1.15 2.62 -15.68
C LEU A 98 -1.73 4.03 -15.48
N LEU A 99 -1.70 4.56 -14.26
CA LEU A 99 -2.18 5.90 -13.95
C LEU A 99 -1.45 6.98 -14.75
N ILE A 100 -0.11 6.97 -14.74
CA ILE A 100 0.71 7.98 -15.41
C ILE A 100 0.46 7.92 -16.92
N ILE A 101 0.53 6.73 -17.52
CA ILE A 101 0.33 6.53 -18.96
C ILE A 101 -1.09 6.94 -19.37
N ALA A 102 -2.12 6.57 -18.59
CA ALA A 102 -3.51 6.90 -18.90
C ALA A 102 -3.81 8.41 -18.81
N LYS A 103 -2.96 9.17 -18.11
CA LYS A 103 -3.09 10.63 -18.02
C LYS A 103 -2.27 11.35 -19.07
N MET A 104 -1.47 10.69 -19.91
CA MET A 104 -0.73 11.36 -20.99
C MET A 104 -1.58 11.49 -22.24
N ASP A 105 -1.44 12.61 -22.96
CA ASP A 105 -1.87 12.66 -24.36
C ASP A 105 -0.89 11.90 -25.26
N SER A 106 -1.33 11.57 -26.48
CA SER A 106 -0.54 10.77 -27.41
C SER A 106 0.79 11.42 -27.80
N VAL A 107 0.82 12.76 -27.94
CA VAL A 107 2.03 13.50 -28.28
C VAL A 107 3.01 13.42 -27.11
N THR A 108 2.56 13.78 -25.90
CA THR A 108 3.41 13.67 -24.71
C THR A 108 3.89 12.24 -24.46
N HIS A 109 3.01 11.23 -24.63
CA HIS A 109 3.37 9.83 -24.48
C HIS A 109 4.53 9.45 -25.40
N ASN A 110 4.46 9.80 -26.69
CA ASN A 110 5.51 9.47 -27.66
C ASN A 110 6.85 10.14 -27.35
N ASN A 111 6.82 11.32 -26.73
CA ASN A 111 8.03 12.08 -26.40
C ASN A 111 8.69 11.60 -25.10
N ILE A 112 7.90 11.11 -24.14
CA ILE A 112 8.38 10.76 -22.79
C ILE A 112 8.61 9.26 -22.63
N VAL A 113 7.76 8.41 -23.21
CA VAL A 113 7.80 6.96 -22.96
C VAL A 113 8.82 6.28 -23.87
N THR A 114 9.73 5.55 -23.25
CA THR A 114 10.80 4.81 -23.93
C THR A 114 10.78 3.34 -23.51
N ALA A 115 11.54 2.51 -24.24
CA ALA A 115 11.70 1.10 -23.88
C ALA A 115 12.30 0.90 -22.47
N GLU A 116 13.08 1.87 -22.00
CA GLU A 116 13.77 1.85 -20.70
C GLU A 116 12.85 2.24 -19.54
N ASN A 117 11.95 3.21 -19.74
CA ASN A 117 11.12 3.75 -18.66
C ASN A 117 9.70 3.17 -18.59
N GLN A 118 9.16 2.60 -19.68
CA GLN A 118 7.78 2.06 -19.74
C GLN A 118 7.50 0.98 -18.66
N GLY A 119 8.55 0.34 -18.14
CA GLY A 119 8.49 -0.69 -17.11
C GLY A 119 8.42 -0.16 -15.67
N SER A 120 8.68 1.12 -15.44
CA SER A 120 8.92 1.70 -14.12
C SER A 120 8.19 3.03 -13.90
N ALA A 121 7.28 3.06 -12.93
CA ALA A 121 6.60 4.29 -12.52
C ALA A 121 7.59 5.36 -12.03
N LYS A 122 8.68 4.93 -11.38
CA LYS A 122 9.74 5.83 -10.91
C LYS A 122 10.50 6.49 -12.06
N LEU A 123 10.83 5.72 -13.10
CA LEU A 123 11.50 6.26 -14.29
C LEU A 123 10.57 7.16 -15.11
N LEU A 124 9.29 6.80 -15.23
CA LEU A 124 8.30 7.66 -15.87
C LEU A 124 8.11 8.97 -15.11
N TRP A 125 7.93 8.90 -13.80
CA TRP A 125 7.82 10.10 -12.96
C TRP A 125 9.04 11.02 -13.15
N LYS A 126 10.24 10.44 -13.07
CA LYS A 126 11.47 11.19 -13.30
C LYS A 126 11.48 11.84 -14.68
N ALA A 127 11.21 11.10 -15.76
CA ALA A 127 11.22 11.64 -17.12
C ALA A 127 10.22 12.79 -17.35
N ILE A 128 9.15 12.87 -16.56
CA ILE A 128 8.19 13.98 -16.61
C ILE A 128 8.67 15.17 -15.77
N THR A 129 9.35 14.92 -14.65
CA THR A 129 9.65 15.94 -13.65
C THR A 129 11.06 16.52 -13.67
N ASP A 130 11.99 15.83 -14.35
CA ASP A 130 13.36 16.27 -14.65
C ASP A 130 13.34 17.39 -15.71
#